data_AF-A0A1X4XW88-F1
#
_entry.id   AF-A0A1X4XW88-F1
#
_cell.length_a   1.000
_cell.length_b   1.000
_cell.length_c   1.000
_cell.angle_alpha   90.00
_cell.angle_beta   90.00
_cell.angle_gamma   90.00
#
_symmetry.space_group_name_H-M   'P 1'
#
loop_
_entity.id
_entity.type
_entity.pdbx_description
1 polymer ?
#
loop_
_entity_poly.entity_id
_entity_poly.type
_entity_poly.pdbx_seq_one_letter_code
_entity_poly.pdbx_strand_id
1 'polypeptide(L)'
;MPIKDLASIINPKINKEIYDIALNLRYRDFISVGLLYKKLLRQEAGACKIPDNWIYVQDKSMGLGRLQLFNNWSPFMVADVDNIIWLGLEYFCSEGDALWSMPDKGLIDLAKEELEKIGIAKKSDLLDGAVIKQKKATLHTSALMKNLIK
;
A
#
# COMPACT_ATOMS: atom_id res chain seq x y z
N MET A 1 -9.19 5.62 14.42
CA MET A 1 -8.36 5.16 15.57
C MET A 1 -8.51 3.64 15.69
N PRO A 2 -7.40 2.89 15.82
CA PRO A 2 -7.43 1.44 16.07
C PRO A 2 -8.12 1.10 17.40
N ILE A 3 -8.89 0.00 17.45
CA ILE A 3 -9.62 -0.44 18.65
C ILE A 3 -8.71 -0.61 19.87
N LYS A 4 -7.49 -1.11 19.68
CA LYS A 4 -6.54 -1.25 20.77
C LYS A 4 -6.14 0.08 21.43
N ASP A 5 -6.09 1.15 20.63
CA ASP A 5 -5.75 2.49 21.10
C ASP A 5 -6.95 3.09 21.82
N LEU A 6 -8.16 2.91 21.29
CA LEU A 6 -9.41 3.29 21.95
C LEU A 6 -9.56 2.62 23.32
N ALA A 7 -9.35 1.29 23.39
CA ALA A 7 -9.43 0.53 24.64
C ALA A 7 -8.44 1.02 25.71
N SER A 8 -7.32 1.61 25.29
CA SER A 8 -6.30 2.15 26.19
C SER A 8 -6.68 3.50 26.80
N ILE A 9 -7.59 4.24 26.18
CA ILE A 9 -7.95 5.62 26.59
C ILE A 9 -9.40 5.77 27.06
N ILE A 10 -10.23 4.75 26.89
CA ILE A 10 -11.66 4.82 27.22
C ILE A 10 -11.92 4.95 28.72
N ASN A 11 -12.89 5.82 29.08
CA ASN A 11 -13.33 6.05 30.45
C ASN A 11 -14.87 6.12 30.52
N PRO A 12 -15.56 5.40 31.43
CA PRO A 12 -15.02 4.48 32.43
C PRO A 12 -14.25 3.31 31.79
N LYS A 13 -13.27 2.77 32.53
CA LYS A 13 -12.47 1.64 32.05
C LYS A 13 -13.38 0.46 31.73
N ILE A 14 -13.17 -0.15 30.58
CA ILE A 14 -13.82 -1.41 30.19
C ILE A 14 -13.35 -2.56 31.10
N ASN A 15 -14.11 -3.66 31.14
CA ASN A 15 -13.71 -4.83 31.91
C ASN A 15 -12.38 -5.42 31.40
N LYS A 16 -11.67 -6.14 32.28
CA LYS A 16 -10.33 -6.66 31.99
C LYS A 16 -10.31 -7.59 30.78
N GLU A 17 -11.34 -8.44 30.64
CA GLU A 17 -11.43 -9.39 29.53
C GLU A 17 -11.49 -8.68 28.16
N ILE A 18 -12.36 -7.70 27.99
CA ILE A 18 -12.49 -6.94 26.74
C ILE A 18 -11.22 -6.11 26.49
N TYR A 19 -10.63 -5.54 27.55
CA TYR A 19 -9.37 -4.81 27.46
C TYR A 19 -8.24 -5.68 26.92
N ASP A 20 -8.07 -6.87 27.49
CA ASP A 20 -7.03 -7.82 27.09
C ASP A 20 -7.26 -8.30 25.65
N ILE A 21 -8.52 -8.55 25.24
CA ILE A 21 -8.87 -8.88 23.86
C ILE A 21 -8.46 -7.74 22.91
N ALA A 22 -8.83 -6.51 23.24
CA ALA A 22 -8.56 -5.34 22.40
C ALA A 22 -7.05 -5.09 22.22
N LEU A 23 -6.25 -5.22 23.28
CA LEU A 23 -4.79 -5.05 23.20
C LEU A 23 -4.10 -6.13 22.35
N ASN A 24 -4.62 -7.35 22.38
CA ASN A 24 -4.08 -8.48 21.64
C ASN A 24 -4.51 -8.53 20.17
N LEU A 25 -5.36 -7.59 19.72
CA LEU A 25 -5.63 -7.42 18.30
C LEU A 25 -4.33 -7.15 17.54
N ARG A 26 -4.05 -8.04 16.58
CA ARG A 26 -2.90 -7.95 15.69
C ARG A 26 -3.29 -7.14 14.46
N TYR A 27 -2.42 -6.23 14.07
CA TYR A 27 -2.62 -5.43 12.88
C TYR A 27 -1.47 -5.68 11.92
N ARG A 28 -1.74 -5.44 10.64
CA ARG A 28 -0.74 -5.34 9.59
C ARG A 28 -0.53 -3.86 9.26
N ASP A 29 0.72 -3.51 8.98
CA ASP A 29 1.11 -2.19 8.54
C ASP A 29 1.18 -2.14 7.02
N PHE A 30 1.20 -0.93 6.50
CA PHE A 30 1.03 -0.69 5.08
C PHE A 30 1.94 0.43 4.61
N ILE A 31 2.57 0.23 3.46
CA ILE A 31 3.38 1.25 2.79
C ILE A 31 2.76 1.50 1.42
N SER A 32 2.48 2.77 1.14
CA SER A 32 2.13 3.24 -0.19
C SER A 32 3.33 3.97 -0.77
N VAL A 33 3.76 3.56 -1.97
CA VAL A 33 4.77 4.26 -2.76
C VAL A 33 4.07 4.84 -3.98
N GLY A 34 4.00 6.18 -4.05
CA GLY A 34 3.53 6.90 -5.23
C GLY A 34 4.68 7.18 -6.16
N LEU A 35 4.54 6.88 -7.45
CA LEU A 35 5.55 7.14 -8.47
C LEU A 35 4.96 7.92 -9.64
N LEU A 36 5.60 9.02 -10.03
CA LEU A 36 5.22 9.83 -11.18
C LEU A 36 6.05 9.43 -12.40
N TYR A 37 5.39 9.03 -13.47
CA TYR A 37 6.02 8.64 -14.72
C TYR A 37 5.62 9.55 -15.87
N LYS A 38 6.56 9.79 -16.79
CA LYS A 38 6.28 10.46 -18.07
C LYS A 38 5.43 9.60 -19.01
N LYS A 39 5.61 8.28 -18.97
CA LYS A 39 4.89 7.32 -19.81
C LYS A 39 5.02 5.90 -19.26
N LEU A 40 4.08 5.05 -19.64
CA LEU A 40 4.14 3.60 -19.39
C LEU A 40 4.68 2.86 -20.62
N LEU A 41 5.16 1.64 -20.38
CA LEU A 41 5.62 0.72 -21.43
C LEU A 41 4.46 0.16 -22.25
N ARG A 42 3.33 -0.14 -21.60
CA ARG A 42 2.10 -0.59 -22.27
C ARG A 42 1.29 0.61 -22.72
N GLN A 43 0.86 0.57 -23.97
CA GLN A 43 0.04 1.61 -24.58
C GLN A 43 -1.23 0.97 -25.17
N GLU A 44 -2.20 0.72 -24.31
CA GLU A 44 -3.56 0.26 -24.63
C GLU A 44 -4.56 1.42 -24.50
N ALA A 45 -5.86 1.12 -24.39
CA ALA A 45 -6.92 2.11 -24.22
C ALA A 45 -6.98 2.69 -22.79
N GLY A 46 -7.58 3.88 -22.64
CA GLY A 46 -7.77 4.58 -21.36
C GLY A 46 -6.78 5.73 -21.12
N ALA A 47 -7.01 6.52 -20.07
CA ALA A 47 -6.19 7.71 -19.76
C ALA A 47 -4.75 7.34 -19.38
N CYS A 48 -4.56 6.31 -18.56
CA CYS A 48 -3.25 5.71 -18.31
C CYS A 48 -2.74 4.79 -19.44
N LYS A 49 -3.50 4.61 -20.52
CA LYS A 49 -3.25 3.57 -21.54
C LYS A 49 -3.17 2.14 -20.99
N ILE A 50 -3.75 1.94 -19.82
CA ILE A 50 -4.12 0.67 -19.18
C ILE A 50 -5.51 0.98 -18.62
N PRO A 51 -6.57 0.22 -18.94
CA PRO A 51 -7.94 0.62 -18.61
C PRO A 51 -8.31 0.42 -17.13
N ASP A 52 -7.55 -0.39 -16.38
CA ASP A 52 -7.84 -0.74 -15.01
C ASP A 52 -7.56 0.40 -14.02
N ASN A 53 -8.35 0.47 -12.95
CA ASN A 53 -8.09 1.38 -11.83
C ASN A 53 -7.03 0.80 -10.86
N TRP A 54 -6.95 -0.52 -10.77
CA TRP A 54 -5.99 -1.25 -9.95
C TRP A 54 -5.69 -2.64 -10.52
N ILE A 55 -4.50 -3.15 -10.23
CA ILE A 55 -4.03 -4.47 -10.64
C ILE A 55 -3.47 -5.20 -9.40
N TYR A 56 -3.91 -6.43 -9.18
CA TYR A 56 -3.32 -7.29 -8.14
C TYR A 56 -2.10 -8.02 -8.66
N VAL A 57 -1.06 -8.05 -7.84
CA VAL A 57 0.20 -8.70 -8.16
C VAL A 57 0.37 -9.93 -7.27
N GLN A 58 0.42 -11.12 -7.89
CA GLN A 58 0.50 -12.41 -7.18
C GLN A 58 1.80 -13.16 -7.48
N ASP A 59 2.90 -12.42 -7.67
CA ASP A 59 4.23 -13.01 -7.88
C ASP A 59 4.99 -13.03 -6.56
N LYS A 60 5.45 -14.21 -6.12
CA LYS A 60 6.22 -14.38 -4.88
C LYS A 60 7.60 -13.71 -4.93
N SER A 61 8.08 -13.38 -6.13
CA SER A 61 9.36 -12.69 -6.35
C SER A 61 9.24 -11.17 -6.26
N MET A 62 8.09 -10.64 -5.86
CA MET A 62 7.82 -9.22 -5.63
C MET A 62 7.23 -8.99 -4.23
N GLY A 63 7.53 -7.82 -3.67
CA GLY A 63 6.87 -7.27 -2.49
C GLY A 63 5.58 -6.51 -2.82
N LEU A 64 5.44 -6.03 -4.07
CA LEU A 64 4.25 -5.33 -4.54
C LEU A 64 3.02 -6.25 -4.47
N GLY A 65 1.98 -5.81 -3.74
CA GLY A 65 0.71 -6.52 -3.67
C GLY A 65 -0.36 -5.96 -4.60
N ARG A 66 -0.43 -4.63 -4.73
CA ARG A 66 -1.41 -3.95 -5.59
C ARG A 66 -0.81 -2.70 -6.23
N LEU A 67 -1.08 -2.54 -7.53
CA LEU A 67 -0.79 -1.34 -8.30
C LEU A 67 -2.10 -0.56 -8.50
N GLN A 68 -2.06 0.76 -8.40
CA GLN A 68 -3.18 1.68 -8.62
C GLN A 68 -2.81 2.68 -9.72
N LEU A 69 -3.76 2.97 -10.61
CA LEU A 69 -3.58 3.87 -11.75
C LEU A 69 -4.44 5.12 -11.56
N PHE A 70 -3.91 6.14 -10.89
CA PHE A 70 -4.71 7.27 -10.41
C PHE A 70 -5.34 8.11 -11.52
N ASN A 71 -4.74 8.20 -12.71
CA ASN A 71 -5.35 8.94 -13.83
C ASN A 71 -6.72 8.37 -14.25
N ASN A 72 -6.98 7.07 -14.03
CA ASN A 72 -8.23 6.43 -14.44
C ASN A 72 -9.38 6.66 -13.44
N TRP A 73 -9.06 7.05 -12.21
CA TRP A 73 -10.06 7.37 -11.19
C TRP A 73 -10.63 8.78 -11.39
N SER A 74 -9.78 9.74 -11.77
CA SER A 74 -10.19 11.11 -12.12
C SER A 74 -9.02 11.89 -12.75
N PRO A 75 -9.27 12.70 -13.79
CA PRO A 75 -8.24 13.56 -14.39
C PRO A 75 -7.71 14.62 -13.42
N PHE A 76 -8.45 14.97 -12.36
CA PHE A 76 -8.05 15.98 -11.38
C PHE A 76 -7.11 15.47 -10.29
N MET A 77 -6.82 14.17 -10.27
CA MET A 77 -5.85 13.61 -9.31
C MET A 77 -4.41 13.69 -9.79
N VAL A 78 -4.19 14.17 -11.01
CA VAL A 78 -2.87 14.39 -11.60
C VAL A 78 -2.86 15.78 -12.23
N ALA A 79 -1.76 16.50 -12.07
CA ALA A 79 -1.67 17.90 -12.52
C ALA A 79 -1.77 18.05 -14.05
N ASP A 80 -1.29 17.06 -14.81
CA ASP A 80 -1.29 17.05 -16.27
C ASP A 80 -1.57 15.62 -16.77
N VAL A 81 -2.86 15.30 -16.89
CA VAL A 81 -3.33 13.93 -17.18
C VAL A 81 -2.84 13.39 -18.52
N ASP A 82 -2.51 14.26 -19.47
CA ASP A 82 -2.11 13.89 -20.83
C ASP A 82 -0.61 13.56 -20.94
N ASN A 83 0.23 14.09 -20.04
CA ASN A 83 1.69 13.99 -20.13
C ASN A 83 2.35 13.22 -18.98
N ILE A 84 1.66 13.04 -17.86
CA ILE A 84 2.21 12.36 -16.69
C ILE A 84 1.21 11.39 -16.07
N ILE A 85 1.76 10.35 -15.45
CA ILE A 85 1.00 9.21 -14.95
C ILE A 85 1.41 8.97 -13.50
N TRP A 86 0.44 8.98 -12.59
CA TRP A 86 0.68 8.72 -11.17
C TRP A 86 0.26 7.31 -10.81
N LEU A 87 1.23 6.51 -10.36
CA LEU A 87 1.05 5.12 -9.96
C LEU A 87 1.15 4.98 -8.44
N GLY A 88 0.23 4.23 -7.83
CA GLY A 88 0.29 3.84 -6.42
C GLY A 88 0.69 2.39 -6.26
N LEU A 89 1.75 2.13 -5.52
CA LEU A 89 2.24 0.79 -5.23
C LEU A 89 2.02 0.47 -3.76
N GLU A 90 1.33 -0.63 -3.52
CA GLU A 90 0.94 -1.04 -2.19
C GLU A 90 1.75 -2.24 -1.71
N TYR A 91 2.37 -2.05 -0.55
CA TYR A 91 3.16 -3.07 0.13
C TYR A 91 2.58 -3.39 1.50
N PHE A 92 2.51 -4.69 1.79
CA PHE A 92 2.03 -5.22 3.06
C PHE A 92 3.22 -5.62 3.93
N CYS A 93 3.33 -5.05 5.12
CA CYS A 93 4.47 -5.24 6.02
C CYS A 93 4.04 -5.24 7.48
N SER A 94 5.00 -5.43 8.38
CA SER A 94 4.84 -5.24 9.82
C SER A 94 5.93 -4.32 10.35
N GLU A 95 5.58 -3.50 11.34
CA GLU A 95 6.53 -2.62 12.00
C GLU A 95 7.76 -3.42 12.48
N GLY A 96 8.94 -2.95 12.08
CA GLY A 96 10.22 -3.57 12.40
C GLY A 96 10.72 -4.59 11.36
N ASP A 97 9.94 -4.94 10.34
CA ASP A 97 10.45 -5.76 9.25
C ASP A 97 11.40 -4.98 8.32
N ALA A 98 12.05 -5.70 7.40
CA ALA A 98 13.04 -5.14 6.50
C ALA A 98 12.46 -4.07 5.56
N LEU A 99 11.22 -4.24 5.11
CA LEU A 99 10.56 -3.31 4.20
C LEU A 99 10.13 -2.04 4.94
N TRP A 100 9.58 -2.18 6.14
CA TRP A 100 9.20 -1.09 7.02
C TRP A 100 10.40 -0.23 7.42
N SER A 101 11.53 -0.87 7.71
CA SER A 101 12.77 -0.22 8.14
C SER A 101 13.54 0.42 6.98
N MET A 102 13.13 0.17 5.73
CA MET A 102 13.77 0.73 4.55
C MET A 102 13.55 2.25 4.48
N PRO A 103 14.58 3.04 4.15
CA PRO A 103 14.41 4.48 3.90
C PRO A 103 13.56 4.70 2.65
N ASP A 104 12.88 5.85 2.59
CA ASP A 104 11.94 6.16 1.50
C ASP A 104 12.57 6.07 0.11
N LYS A 105 13.82 6.52 -0.03
CA LYS A 105 14.59 6.37 -1.28
C LYS A 105 14.73 4.90 -1.68
N GLY A 106 15.00 4.01 -0.73
CA GLY A 106 15.10 2.58 -0.98
C GLY A 106 13.77 1.97 -1.40
N LEU A 107 12.66 2.43 -0.83
CA LEU A 107 11.31 2.00 -1.21
C LEU A 107 10.93 2.45 -2.61
N ILE A 108 11.28 3.69 -2.98
CA ILE A 108 11.13 4.20 -4.35
C ILE A 108 11.99 3.40 -5.33
N ASP A 109 13.23 3.10 -4.95
CA ASP A 109 14.17 2.31 -5.76
C ASP A 109 13.68 0.86 -5.97
N LEU A 110 13.12 0.23 -4.94
CA LEU A 110 12.47 -1.07 -5.04
C LEU A 110 11.25 -1.02 -5.95
N ALA A 111 10.36 -0.03 -5.75
CA ALA A 111 9.13 0.12 -6.50
C ALA A 111 9.37 0.32 -7.99
N LYS A 112 10.34 1.17 -8.37
CA LYS A 112 10.71 1.36 -9.79
C LYS A 112 11.36 0.10 -10.40
N GLU A 113 12.08 -0.70 -9.60
CA GLU A 113 12.65 -1.97 -10.04
C GLU A 113 11.59 -3.01 -10.34
N GLU A 114 10.61 -3.14 -9.45
CA GLU A 114 9.50 -4.06 -9.63
C GLU A 114 8.64 -3.69 -10.84
N LEU A 115 8.28 -2.40 -11.00
CA LEU A 115 7.51 -1.94 -12.16
C LEU A 115 8.20 -2.22 -13.50
N GLU A 116 9.53 -2.07 -13.56
CA GLU A 116 10.29 -2.40 -14.77
C GLU A 116 10.33 -3.91 -15.00
N LYS A 117 10.51 -4.70 -13.93
CA LYS A 117 10.51 -6.18 -13.99
C LYS A 117 9.20 -6.75 -14.54
N ILE A 118 8.05 -6.15 -14.19
CA ILE A 118 6.74 -6.56 -14.71
C ILE A 118 6.34 -5.87 -16.03
N GLY A 119 7.22 -5.02 -16.58
CA GLY A 119 7.01 -4.36 -17.86
C GLY A 119 5.90 -3.30 -17.84
N ILE A 120 5.70 -2.62 -16.70
CA ILE A 120 4.74 -1.51 -16.58
C ILE A 120 5.38 -0.18 -16.96
N ALA A 121 6.57 0.12 -16.44
CA ALA A 121 7.26 1.39 -16.68
C ALA A 121 8.78 1.22 -16.70
N LYS A 122 9.49 2.06 -17.46
CA LYS A 122 10.97 2.10 -17.42
C LYS A 122 11.43 2.97 -16.29
N LYS A 123 12.51 2.57 -15.60
CA LYS A 123 13.13 3.40 -14.55
C LYS A 123 13.52 4.79 -15.05
N SER A 124 13.94 4.90 -16.31
CA SER A 124 14.37 6.15 -16.94
C SER A 124 13.24 7.17 -17.16
N ASP A 125 11.98 6.73 -17.11
CA ASP A 125 10.81 7.60 -17.31
C ASP A 125 10.22 8.11 -15.98
N LEU A 126 10.84 7.76 -14.83
CA LEU A 126 10.45 8.24 -13.51
C LEU A 126 10.80 9.72 -13.33
N LEU A 127 9.85 10.51 -12.85
CA LEU A 127 9.98 11.95 -12.62
C LEU A 127 10.08 12.29 -11.13
N ASP A 128 9.27 11.63 -10.31
CA ASP A 128 9.20 11.88 -8.87
C ASP A 128 8.63 10.68 -8.11
N GLY A 129 8.79 10.64 -6.80
CA GLY A 129 8.22 9.60 -5.95
C GLY A 129 7.98 10.05 -4.51
N ALA A 130 6.95 9.50 -3.89
CA ALA A 130 6.58 9.77 -2.51
C ALA A 130 6.28 8.46 -1.76
N VAL A 131 6.54 8.44 -0.46
CA VAL A 131 6.30 7.27 0.40
C VAL A 131 5.43 7.67 1.57
N ILE A 132 4.42 6.85 1.84
CA ILE A 132 3.54 7.00 3.01
C ILE A 132 3.50 5.67 3.76
N LYS A 133 3.84 5.71 5.05
CA LYS A 133 3.82 4.55 5.95
C LYS A 133 2.66 4.67 6.93
N GLN A 134 1.74 3.71 6.88
CA GLN A 134 0.54 3.69 7.72
C GLN A 134 0.61 2.53 8.72
N LYS A 135 0.67 2.86 10.01
CA LYS A 135 0.59 1.88 11.09
C LYS A 135 -0.84 1.38 11.29
N LYS A 136 -0.97 0.13 11.72
CA LYS A 136 -2.22 -0.54 12.10
C LYS A 136 -3.31 -0.40 11.02
N ALA A 137 -2.93 -0.56 9.75
CA ALA A 137 -3.78 -0.31 8.60
C ALA A 137 -4.88 -1.37 8.43
N THR A 138 -4.57 -2.64 8.72
CA THR A 138 -5.53 -3.75 8.53
C THR A 138 -5.51 -4.68 9.72
N LEU A 139 -6.69 -5.12 10.17
CA LEU A 139 -6.77 -6.12 11.24
C LEU A 139 -6.38 -7.50 10.73
N HIS A 140 -5.47 -8.18 11.42
CA HIS A 140 -5.04 -9.53 11.08
C HIS A 140 -6.04 -10.55 11.64
N THR A 141 -6.91 -11.08 10.77
CA THR A 141 -8.06 -11.92 11.15
C THR A 141 -7.70 -13.28 11.76
N SER A 142 -6.48 -13.78 11.55
CA SER A 142 -6.03 -15.02 12.21
C SER A 142 -5.97 -14.92 13.74
N ALA A 143 -5.94 -13.71 14.29
CA ALA A 143 -5.98 -13.48 15.74
C ALA A 143 -7.37 -13.75 16.34
N LEU A 144 -8.44 -13.61 15.54
CA LEU A 144 -9.82 -13.82 15.99
C LEU A 144 -10.27 -15.28 15.77
N MET A 145 -9.85 -15.91 14.67
CA MET A 145 -10.34 -17.24 14.31
C MET A 145 -9.85 -18.38 15.22
N LYS A 146 -8.69 -18.24 15.88
CA LYS A 146 -8.20 -19.28 16.81
C LYS A 146 -9.10 -19.50 18.03
N ASN A 147 -9.91 -18.51 18.41
CA ASN A 147 -10.81 -18.60 19.56
C ASN A 147 -12.26 -18.88 19.17
N LEU A 148 -12.60 -18.83 17.87
CA LEU A 148 -13.97 -19.03 17.37
C LEU A 148 -14.20 -20.44 16.79
N ILE A 149 -13.13 -21.23 16.62
CA ILE A 149 -13.22 -22.65 16.27
C ILE A 149 -12.99 -23.43 17.56
N LYS A 150 -14.07 -23.62 18.32
CA LYS A 150 -14.20 -24.67 19.34
C LYS A 150 -15.24 -25.66 18.87
#